data_AF-A0A8H2XW89-F1
#
_entry.id   AF-A0A8H2XW89-F1
#
_cell.length_a   1.000
_cell.length_b   1.000
_cell.length_c   1.000
_cell.angle_alpha   90.00
_cell.angle_beta   90.00
_cell.angle_gamma   90.00
#
_symmetry.space_group_name_H-M   'P 1'
#
loop_
_entity.id
_entity.type
_entity.pdbx_description
1 polymer ?
#
loop_
_entity_poly.entity_id
_entity_poly.type
_entity_poly.pdbx_seq_one_letter_code
_entity_poly.pdbx_strand_id
1 'polypeptide(L)'
;MQGRRPFNASDVFVTASIEHPHTPYLSQVPCSWGAVYFPEHWREFQRYLSLRLSEHVIPTTEIVVPNLRSNKWSRSWKKFFNEMVHLRGYVSLYPNYDHFVSLSTNHLEAGEHVPANIGQEKQRQYFLPLMQEPEVANRYPGTELGVKILDLPLSNLPSWSDLPVLDLWGNISSLEKLRNIGLERRINMSICQPDEVQTSALEFLCPPRDILHSEDSPKALYVPSIEDDDPDLMQG
;
A
#
# COMPACT_ATOMS: atom_id res chain seq x y z
N MET A 1 16.14 -9.64 8.41
CA MET A 1 15.12 -8.57 8.51
C MET A 1 14.55 -8.63 9.91
N GLN A 2 14.57 -7.51 10.65
CA GLN A 2 13.85 -7.40 11.92
C GLN A 2 12.34 -7.51 11.68
N GLY A 3 11.61 -8.04 12.66
CA GLY A 3 10.17 -8.31 12.57
C GLY A 3 9.29 -7.07 12.35
N ARG A 4 7.96 -7.26 12.44
CA ARG A 4 6.94 -6.20 12.28
C ARG A 4 7.31 -4.98 13.13
N ARG A 5 7.32 -3.79 12.52
CA ARG A 5 7.53 -2.52 13.22
C ARG A 5 6.25 -1.69 13.11
N PRO A 6 5.70 -1.20 14.24
CA PRO A 6 4.60 -0.24 14.19
C PRO A 6 5.00 0.97 13.35
N PHE A 7 4.09 1.41 12.49
CA PHE A 7 4.23 2.62 11.70
C PHE A 7 3.34 3.74 12.26
N ASN A 8 3.89 4.94 12.37
CA ASN A 8 3.18 6.16 12.73
C ASN A 8 3.65 7.31 11.83
N ALA A 9 2.76 7.82 10.98
CA ALA A 9 3.07 8.89 10.05
C ALA A 9 3.48 10.18 10.78
N SER A 10 2.85 10.47 11.92
CA SER A 10 3.13 11.68 12.71
C SER A 10 4.58 11.72 13.18
N ASP A 11 5.16 10.58 13.58
CA ASP A 11 6.57 10.51 14.01
C ASP A 11 7.53 10.78 12.83
N VAL A 12 7.19 10.30 11.63
CA VAL A 12 7.93 10.58 10.40
C VAL A 12 7.86 12.07 10.08
N PHE A 13 6.68 12.69 10.23
CA PHE A 13 6.45 14.10 9.92
C PHE A 13 7.12 15.04 10.91
N VAL A 14 7.13 14.71 12.20
CA VAL A 14 7.94 15.43 13.21
C VAL A 14 9.42 15.37 12.85
N THR A 15 9.92 14.17 12.53
CA THR A 15 11.34 14.00 12.14
C THR A 15 11.69 14.78 10.87
N ALA A 16 10.76 14.86 9.93
CA ALA A 16 10.89 15.62 8.69
C ALA A 16 10.61 17.13 8.84
N SER A 17 10.33 17.62 10.06
CA SER A 17 10.01 19.03 10.35
C SER A 17 8.83 19.57 9.56
N ILE A 18 7.81 18.74 9.35
CA ILE A 18 6.53 19.17 8.75
C ILE A 18 5.73 19.93 9.82
N GLU A 19 5.25 21.12 9.46
CA GLU A 19 4.60 22.07 10.38
C GLU A 19 3.42 21.45 11.15
N HIS A 20 2.66 20.58 10.49
CA HIS A 20 1.48 19.94 11.06
C HIS A 20 1.59 18.40 11.00
N PRO A 21 2.17 17.74 12.02
CA PRO A 21 2.39 16.28 12.00
C PRO A 21 1.13 15.43 11.95
N HIS A 22 -0.04 15.97 12.31
CA HIS A 22 -1.34 15.29 12.25
C HIS A 22 -2.10 15.61 10.95
N THR A 23 -1.44 16.24 9.98
CA THR A 23 -2.04 16.48 8.66
C THR A 23 -2.32 15.15 7.95
N PRO A 24 -3.43 15.04 7.20
CA PRO A 24 -3.64 13.95 6.25
C PRO A 24 -2.46 13.86 5.28
N TYR A 25 -2.24 12.66 4.73
CA TYR A 25 -1.07 12.41 3.88
C TYR A 25 -1.38 11.43 2.75
N LEU A 26 -0.49 11.40 1.77
CA LEU A 26 -0.52 10.50 0.64
C LEU A 26 0.51 9.39 0.85
N SER A 27 0.13 8.13 0.61
CA SER A 27 1.06 7.00 0.72
C SER A 27 0.84 5.99 -0.39
N GLN A 28 1.94 5.44 -0.91
CA GLN A 28 1.87 4.33 -1.86
C GLN A 28 1.43 3.01 -1.21
N VAL A 29 1.58 2.86 0.10
CA VAL A 29 1.20 1.62 0.78
C VAL A 29 -0.33 1.51 0.74
N PRO A 30 -0.91 0.47 0.09
CA PRO A 30 -2.35 0.29 0.08
C PRO A 30 -2.86 -0.18 1.44
N CYS A 31 -4.15 -0.02 1.70
CA CYS A 31 -4.83 -0.61 2.86
C CYS A 31 -5.70 -1.79 2.39
N SER A 32 -5.69 -2.91 3.12
CA SER A 32 -6.51 -4.09 2.77
C SER A 32 -7.65 -4.38 3.72
N TRP A 33 -7.83 -3.57 4.75
CA TRP A 33 -8.89 -3.76 5.75
C TRP A 33 -10.03 -2.75 5.58
N GLY A 34 -9.73 -1.55 5.10
CA GLY A 34 -10.72 -0.54 4.72
C GLY A 34 -10.11 0.49 3.78
N ALA A 35 -10.53 0.47 2.52
CA ALA A 35 -10.08 1.41 1.49
C ALA A 35 -11.20 1.65 0.47
N VAL A 36 -11.25 2.87 -0.05
CA VAL A 36 -12.09 3.22 -1.20
C VAL A 36 -11.18 3.36 -2.41
N TYR A 37 -11.39 2.51 -3.41
CA TYR A 37 -10.66 2.56 -4.68
C TYR A 37 -11.55 3.16 -5.77
N PHE A 38 -11.04 4.15 -6.49
CA PHE A 38 -11.78 4.70 -7.63
C PHE A 38 -11.84 3.72 -8.81
N PRO A 39 -12.96 3.72 -9.58
CA PRO A 39 -13.18 2.74 -10.65
C PRO A 39 -12.07 2.71 -11.72
N GLU A 40 -11.40 3.82 -11.98
CA GLU A 40 -10.30 3.93 -12.96
C GLU A 40 -9.12 3.08 -12.51
N HIS A 41 -8.62 3.33 -11.30
CA HIS A 41 -7.47 2.62 -10.72
C HIS A 41 -7.78 1.15 -10.49
N TRP A 42 -9.00 0.82 -10.04
CA TRP A 42 -9.38 -0.57 -9.81
C TRP A 42 -9.49 -1.38 -11.10
N ARG A 43 -10.08 -0.81 -12.17
CA ARG A 43 -10.12 -1.48 -13.49
C ARG A 43 -8.73 -1.64 -14.09
N GLU A 44 -7.86 -0.65 -13.92
CA GLU A 44 -6.46 -0.77 -14.34
C GLU A 44 -5.76 -1.91 -13.59
N PHE A 45 -5.94 -2.00 -12.27
CA PHE A 45 -5.39 -3.08 -11.46
C PHE A 45 -5.90 -4.45 -11.90
N GLN A 46 -7.19 -4.61 -12.16
CA GLN A 46 -7.72 -5.88 -12.64
C GLN A 46 -7.04 -6.33 -13.94
N ARG A 47 -6.81 -5.41 -14.87
CA ARG A 47 -6.07 -5.71 -16.11
C ARG A 47 -4.62 -6.08 -15.81
N TYR A 48 -3.93 -5.29 -14.98
CA TYR A 48 -2.55 -5.57 -14.59
C TYR A 48 -2.41 -6.95 -13.94
N LEU A 49 -3.31 -7.28 -13.01
CA LEU A 49 -3.36 -8.56 -12.32
C LEU A 49 -3.58 -9.71 -13.31
N SER A 50 -4.54 -9.60 -14.22
CA SER A 50 -4.77 -10.62 -15.26
C SER A 50 -3.54 -10.85 -16.12
N LEU A 51 -2.82 -9.78 -16.51
CA LEU A 51 -1.59 -9.89 -17.29
C LEU A 51 -0.47 -10.56 -16.52
N ARG A 52 -0.24 -10.17 -15.26
CA ARG A 52 0.78 -10.78 -14.40
C ARG A 52 0.51 -12.26 -14.13
N LEU A 53 -0.74 -12.62 -13.88
CA LEU A 53 -1.15 -14.01 -13.65
C LEU A 53 -1.13 -14.86 -14.93
N SER A 54 -1.18 -14.23 -16.10
CA SER A 54 -1.06 -14.94 -17.37
C SER A 54 0.35 -15.46 -17.64
N GLU A 55 1.38 -14.88 -17.00
CA GLU A 55 2.80 -15.19 -17.19
C GLU A 55 3.36 -15.03 -18.62
N HIS A 56 2.56 -14.56 -19.58
CA HIS A 56 2.98 -14.43 -20.98
C HIS A 56 4.05 -13.35 -21.19
N VAL A 57 4.01 -12.30 -20.36
CA VAL A 57 4.93 -11.15 -20.47
C VAL A 57 5.96 -11.15 -19.36
N ILE A 58 5.54 -11.42 -18.12
CA ILE A 58 6.41 -11.40 -16.95
C ILE A 58 6.04 -12.61 -16.09
N PRO A 59 6.95 -13.55 -15.81
CA PRO A 59 6.70 -14.66 -14.89
C PRO A 59 6.25 -14.16 -13.51
N THR A 60 5.36 -14.85 -12.80
CA THR A 60 4.95 -14.41 -11.45
C THR A 60 6.10 -14.46 -10.44
N THR A 61 7.15 -15.24 -10.72
CA THR A 61 8.39 -15.34 -9.95
C THR A 61 9.30 -14.13 -10.12
N GLU A 62 9.19 -13.40 -11.23
CA GLU A 62 10.02 -12.22 -11.51
C GLU A 62 9.71 -11.07 -10.55
N ILE A 63 10.76 -10.40 -10.07
CA ILE A 63 10.67 -9.33 -9.09
C ILE A 63 10.57 -7.98 -9.79
N VAL A 64 9.33 -7.51 -9.96
CA VAL A 64 9.03 -6.23 -10.61
C VAL A 64 9.51 -5.05 -9.77
N VAL A 65 9.38 -5.09 -8.44
CA VAL A 65 9.89 -4.03 -7.55
C VAL A 65 10.78 -4.66 -6.49
N PRO A 66 12.09 -4.37 -6.48
CA PRO A 66 13.02 -4.97 -5.54
C PRO A 66 12.71 -4.53 -4.10
N ASN A 67 13.10 -5.36 -3.13
CA ASN A 67 13.02 -5.04 -1.70
C ASN A 67 11.62 -4.73 -1.15
N LEU A 68 10.55 -5.10 -1.86
CA LEU A 68 9.20 -5.11 -1.29
C LEU A 68 9.00 -6.37 -0.45
N ARG A 69 8.38 -6.20 0.72
CA ARG A 69 7.99 -7.32 1.58
C ARG A 69 7.00 -8.26 0.89
N SER A 70 6.07 -7.68 0.13
CA SER A 70 5.04 -8.41 -0.61
C SER A 70 5.58 -9.36 -1.68
N ASN A 71 6.87 -9.26 -2.05
CA ASN A 71 7.51 -10.22 -2.95
C ASN A 71 7.51 -11.65 -2.40
N LYS A 72 7.42 -11.81 -1.07
CA LYS A 72 7.28 -13.13 -0.41
C LYS A 72 5.86 -13.69 -0.47
N TRP A 73 4.87 -12.88 -0.86
CA TRP A 73 3.46 -13.27 -0.89
C TRP A 73 3.05 -13.64 -2.32
N SER A 74 3.60 -14.74 -2.83
CA SER A 74 3.44 -15.16 -4.24
C SER A 74 1.98 -15.29 -4.69
N ARG A 75 1.06 -15.61 -3.77
CA ARG A 75 -0.38 -15.80 -4.05
C ARG A 75 -1.24 -14.61 -3.65
N SER A 76 -0.68 -13.55 -3.06
CA SER A 76 -1.44 -12.40 -2.60
C SER A 76 -1.64 -11.38 -3.71
N TRP A 77 -2.87 -10.95 -3.92
CA TRP A 77 -3.18 -9.86 -4.86
C TRP A 77 -2.44 -8.56 -4.52
N LYS A 78 -2.14 -8.34 -3.23
CA LYS A 78 -1.41 -7.16 -2.73
C LYS A 78 -0.02 -7.03 -3.33
N LYS A 79 0.65 -8.17 -3.62
CA LYS A 79 1.94 -8.16 -4.32
C LYS A 79 1.81 -7.40 -5.63
N PHE A 80 0.89 -7.82 -6.48
CA PHE A 80 0.66 -7.22 -7.79
C PHE A 80 0.10 -5.80 -7.68
N PHE A 81 -0.67 -5.50 -6.63
CA PHE A 81 -1.16 -4.14 -6.40
C PHE A 81 -0.01 -3.18 -6.07
N ASN A 82 0.90 -3.58 -5.17
CA ASN A 82 2.10 -2.80 -4.85
C ASN A 82 2.99 -2.59 -6.06
N GLU A 83 3.15 -3.62 -6.92
CA GLU A 83 3.87 -3.49 -8.19
C GLU A 83 3.25 -2.39 -9.06
N MET A 84 1.93 -2.45 -9.32
CA MET A 84 1.25 -1.45 -10.14
C MET A 84 1.33 -0.04 -9.54
N VAL A 85 1.10 0.09 -8.23
CA VAL A 85 1.15 1.38 -7.52
C VAL A 85 2.55 2.00 -7.62
N HIS A 86 3.60 1.19 -7.43
CA HIS A 86 4.97 1.65 -7.59
C HIS A 86 5.23 2.13 -9.02
N LEU A 87 4.86 1.31 -10.01
CA LEU A 87 5.09 1.65 -11.41
C LEU A 87 4.34 2.92 -11.79
N ARG A 88 3.10 3.10 -11.38
CA ARG A 88 2.34 4.32 -11.72
C ARG A 88 2.72 5.54 -10.89
N GLY A 89 3.37 5.35 -9.74
CA GLY A 89 3.50 6.42 -8.76
C GLY A 89 2.16 6.80 -8.11
N TYR A 90 1.20 5.86 -8.06
CA TYR A 90 -0.09 6.09 -7.41
C TYR A 90 0.07 6.17 -5.90
N VAL A 91 -0.90 6.82 -5.27
CA VAL A 91 -0.97 7.01 -3.82
C VAL A 91 -2.43 6.92 -3.36
N SER A 92 -2.62 6.58 -2.10
CA SER A 92 -3.89 6.66 -1.40
C SER A 92 -3.84 7.81 -0.39
N LEU A 93 -4.98 8.47 -0.18
CA LEU A 93 -5.15 9.48 0.87
C LEU A 93 -5.48 8.80 2.20
N TYR A 94 -4.74 9.18 3.24
CA TYR A 94 -4.93 8.68 4.61
C TYR A 94 -5.27 9.83 5.57
N PRO A 95 -6.32 9.69 6.38
CA PRO A 95 -6.50 10.56 7.55
C PRO A 95 -5.39 10.29 8.57
N ASN A 96 -5.06 11.30 9.37
CA ASN A 96 -3.98 11.22 10.36
C ASN A 96 -4.34 11.96 11.65
N TYR A 97 -5.58 11.79 12.11
CA TYR A 97 -6.03 12.41 13.34
C TYR A 97 -5.30 11.86 14.56
N ASP A 98 -5.30 12.65 15.64
CA ASP A 98 -4.73 12.26 16.91
C ASP A 98 -5.25 10.93 17.43
N HIS A 99 -4.39 10.23 18.16
CA HIS A 99 -4.66 8.93 18.77
C HIS A 99 -5.14 7.85 17.78
N PHE A 100 -4.77 7.98 16.50
CA PHE A 100 -5.17 7.08 15.42
C PHE A 100 -6.69 7.00 15.21
N VAL A 101 -7.42 8.04 15.63
CA VAL A 101 -8.86 8.12 15.38
C VAL A 101 -9.11 8.14 13.88
N SER A 102 -10.00 7.25 13.43
CA SER A 102 -10.25 6.97 12.03
C SER A 102 -11.72 7.15 11.70
N LEU A 103 -12.00 7.52 10.44
CA LEU A 103 -13.38 7.67 9.93
C LEU A 103 -14.07 6.32 9.67
N SER A 104 -13.31 5.22 9.74
CA SER A 104 -13.81 3.85 9.64
C SER A 104 -13.06 2.94 10.60
N THR A 105 -13.71 1.88 11.06
CA THR A 105 -13.09 0.83 11.87
C THR A 105 -13.26 -0.53 11.22
N ASN A 106 -12.45 -1.49 11.65
CA ASN A 106 -12.43 -2.83 11.09
C ASN A 106 -13.43 -3.73 11.82
N HIS A 107 -14.16 -4.53 11.05
CA HIS A 107 -14.88 -5.69 11.58
C HIS A 107 -13.99 -6.92 11.43
N LEU A 108 -13.47 -7.44 12.55
CA LEU A 108 -12.59 -8.61 12.56
C LEU A 108 -13.43 -9.89 12.62
N GLU A 109 -13.44 -10.64 11.53
CA GLU A 109 -14.05 -11.97 11.46
C GLU A 109 -13.00 -13.07 11.61
N ALA A 110 -13.43 -14.23 12.09
CA ALA A 110 -12.59 -15.43 12.07
C ALA A 110 -12.46 -15.96 10.63
N GLY A 111 -11.27 -16.40 10.24
CA GLY A 111 -10.98 -16.89 8.89
C GLY A 111 -9.61 -17.56 8.77
N GLU A 112 -9.18 -17.82 7.54
CA GLU A 112 -7.91 -18.51 7.23
C GLU A 112 -6.69 -17.85 7.91
N HIS A 113 -6.69 -16.52 7.97
CA HIS A 113 -5.65 -15.73 8.61
C HIS A 113 -6.02 -15.23 10.02
N VAL A 114 -7.18 -15.60 10.57
CA VAL A 114 -7.59 -15.15 11.91
C VAL A 114 -8.28 -16.32 12.62
N PRO A 115 -7.57 -17.08 13.46
CA PRO A 115 -8.17 -18.23 14.11
C PRO A 115 -9.28 -17.77 15.08
N ALA A 116 -10.33 -18.57 15.21
CA ALA A 116 -11.50 -18.23 16.03
C ALA A 116 -11.16 -17.96 17.51
N ASN A 117 -10.07 -18.55 18.02
CA ASN A 117 -9.58 -18.39 19.38
C ASN A 117 -8.43 -17.38 19.50
N ILE A 118 -8.34 -16.41 18.58
CA ILE A 118 -7.31 -15.36 18.64
C ILE A 118 -7.38 -14.59 19.97
N GLY A 119 -6.23 -14.46 20.63
CA GLY A 119 -6.15 -13.76 21.93
C GLY A 119 -6.45 -12.27 21.80
N GLN A 120 -6.98 -11.67 22.87
CA GLN A 120 -7.41 -10.26 22.89
C GLN A 120 -6.31 -9.28 22.49
N GLU A 121 -5.06 -9.52 22.90
CA GLU A 121 -3.94 -8.66 22.52
C GLU A 121 -3.70 -8.63 21.01
N LYS A 122 -3.82 -9.81 20.35
CA LYS A 122 -3.73 -9.88 18.89
C LYS A 122 -4.94 -9.25 18.23
N GLN A 123 -6.15 -9.45 18.75
CA GLN A 123 -7.37 -8.81 18.23
C GLN A 123 -7.26 -7.28 18.24
N ARG A 124 -6.67 -6.69 19.28
CA ARG A 124 -6.46 -5.23 19.37
C ARG A 124 -5.60 -4.68 18.24
N GLN A 125 -4.72 -5.47 17.63
CA GLN A 125 -3.88 -5.03 16.50
C GLN A 125 -4.68 -4.84 15.20
N TYR A 126 -5.89 -5.40 15.11
CA TYR A 126 -6.79 -5.23 13.97
C TYR A 126 -7.72 -4.04 14.16
N PHE A 127 -7.83 -3.48 15.36
CA PHE A 127 -8.79 -2.43 15.66
C PHE A 127 -8.19 -1.04 15.45
N LEU A 128 -8.96 -0.17 14.78
CA LEU A 128 -8.70 1.25 14.68
C LEU A 128 -9.80 2.02 15.43
N PRO A 129 -9.47 2.96 16.33
CA PRO A 129 -10.48 3.76 17.02
C PRO A 129 -11.38 4.52 16.03
N LEU A 130 -12.68 4.28 16.09
CA LEU A 130 -13.65 4.98 15.25
C LEU A 130 -13.89 6.41 15.78
N MET A 131 -13.94 7.39 14.88
CA MET A 131 -14.39 8.75 15.19
C MET A 131 -15.84 8.71 15.66
N GLN A 132 -16.10 9.35 16.79
CA GLN A 132 -17.34 9.23 17.53
C GLN A 132 -17.86 10.60 17.94
N GLU A 133 -19.17 10.68 18.16
CA GLU A 133 -19.79 11.88 18.70
C GLU A 133 -19.25 12.20 20.11
N PRO A 134 -19.17 13.50 20.49
CA PRO A 134 -18.52 13.93 21.73
C PRO A 134 -19.05 13.27 23.01
N GLU A 135 -20.33 12.87 23.02
CA GLU A 135 -20.97 12.25 24.18
C GLU A 135 -20.45 10.83 24.47
N VAL A 136 -19.97 10.13 23.43
CA VAL A 136 -19.53 8.73 23.50
C VAL A 136 -18.04 8.55 23.22
N ALA A 137 -17.38 9.55 22.64
CA ALA A 137 -15.96 9.51 22.32
C ALA A 137 -15.10 9.29 23.59
N ASN A 138 -14.08 8.45 23.45
CA ASN A 138 -13.05 8.31 24.47
C ASN A 138 -12.34 9.65 24.67
N ARG A 139 -12.24 10.06 25.93
CA ARG A 139 -11.53 11.30 26.31
C ARG A 139 -10.06 10.99 26.51
N TYR A 140 -9.21 11.63 25.72
CA TYR A 140 -7.76 11.61 25.93
C TYR A 140 -7.31 12.98 26.47
N PRO A 141 -6.17 13.08 27.17
CA PRO A 141 -5.62 14.37 27.58
C PRO A 141 -5.43 15.28 26.35
N GLY A 142 -6.04 16.47 26.37
CA GLY A 142 -6.04 17.41 25.24
C GLY A 142 -7.17 17.22 24.23
N THR A 143 -8.04 16.23 24.41
CA THR A 143 -9.25 16.00 23.60
C THR A 143 -10.47 15.80 24.50
N GLU A 144 -10.78 16.77 25.38
CA GLU A 144 -11.87 16.61 26.36
C GLU A 144 -13.25 16.40 25.69
N LEU A 145 -13.39 16.85 24.45
CA LEU A 145 -14.59 16.70 23.62
C LEU A 145 -14.47 15.59 22.55
N GLY A 146 -13.45 14.72 22.66
CA GLY A 146 -13.10 13.75 21.63
C GLY A 146 -12.43 14.40 20.41
N VAL A 147 -11.93 13.54 19.51
CA VAL A 147 -11.36 13.96 18.22
C VAL A 147 -12.49 14.14 17.20
N LYS A 148 -12.51 15.29 16.54
CA LYS A 148 -13.56 15.73 15.61
C LYS A 148 -13.01 15.95 14.21
N ILE A 149 -13.92 15.98 13.24
CA ILE A 149 -13.59 16.23 11.83
C ILE A 149 -12.89 17.58 11.59
N LEU A 150 -13.19 18.59 12.43
CA LEU A 150 -12.60 19.94 12.31
C LEU A 150 -11.27 20.09 13.06
N ASP A 151 -10.76 19.01 13.67
CA ASP A 151 -9.46 19.00 14.35
C ASP A 151 -8.30 18.82 13.35
N LEU A 152 -8.58 18.79 12.05
CA LEU A 152 -7.56 18.97 11.02
C LEU A 152 -6.82 20.29 11.23
N PRO A 153 -5.54 20.38 10.84
CA PRO A 153 -4.81 21.64 10.86
C PRO A 153 -5.59 22.74 10.13
N LEU A 154 -5.71 23.92 10.76
CA LEU A 154 -6.50 25.04 10.24
C LEU A 154 -7.99 24.73 9.99
N SER A 155 -8.51 23.65 10.59
CA SER A 155 -9.88 23.14 10.40
C SER A 155 -10.29 22.95 8.94
N ASN A 156 -9.32 22.61 8.09
CA ASN A 156 -9.53 22.43 6.66
C ASN A 156 -8.69 21.26 6.11
N LEU A 157 -9.15 20.64 5.04
CA LEU A 157 -8.34 19.71 4.27
C LEU A 157 -7.33 20.51 3.43
N PRO A 158 -6.01 20.30 3.59
CA PRO A 158 -5.02 20.95 2.76
C PRO A 158 -5.21 20.62 1.28
N SER A 159 -4.67 21.45 0.39
CA SER A 159 -4.71 21.15 -1.03
C SER A 159 -3.91 19.88 -1.32
N TRP A 160 -4.29 19.15 -2.38
CA TRP A 160 -3.66 17.87 -2.72
C TRP A 160 -2.14 17.98 -2.91
N SER A 161 -1.64 19.09 -3.44
CA SER A 161 -0.21 19.34 -3.65
C SER A 161 0.58 19.63 -2.37
N ASP A 162 -0.10 20.03 -1.30
CA ASP A 162 0.53 20.40 -0.03
C ASP A 162 0.61 19.21 0.94
N LEU A 163 -0.06 18.10 0.62
CA LEU A 163 -0.06 16.91 1.47
C LEU A 163 1.32 16.23 1.46
N PRO A 164 1.85 15.81 2.63
CA PRO A 164 3.04 14.99 2.69
C PRO A 164 2.86 13.69 1.90
N VAL A 165 3.92 13.23 1.24
CA VAL A 165 3.89 12.03 0.41
C VAL A 165 4.88 11.00 0.96
N LEU A 166 4.43 9.77 1.11
CA LEU A 166 5.23 8.62 1.53
C LEU A 166 5.35 7.58 0.42
N ASP A 167 6.55 7.05 0.23
CA ASP A 167 6.82 5.92 -0.66
C ASP A 167 6.37 4.58 -0.04
N LEU A 168 6.53 3.48 -0.79
CA LEU A 168 6.18 2.13 -0.32
C LEU A 168 6.97 1.66 0.91
N TRP A 169 8.06 2.33 1.26
CA TRP A 169 8.91 2.02 2.41
C TRP A 169 8.68 2.99 3.59
N GLY A 170 7.71 3.90 3.47
CA GLY A 170 7.37 4.88 4.51
C GLY A 170 8.32 6.07 4.59
N ASN A 171 9.13 6.32 3.56
CA ASN A 171 10.01 7.49 3.51
C ASN A 171 9.32 8.68 2.83
N ILE A 172 9.72 9.90 3.23
CA ILE A 172 9.25 11.15 2.63
C ILE A 172 9.67 11.23 1.16
N SER A 173 8.72 11.62 0.31
CA SER A 173 8.88 11.72 -1.14
C SER A 173 8.01 12.86 -1.70
N SER A 174 7.84 12.89 -3.03
CA SER A 174 6.91 13.77 -3.73
C SER A 174 6.19 13.01 -4.84
N LEU A 175 5.01 13.48 -5.25
CA LEU A 175 4.23 12.84 -6.33
C LEU A 175 5.04 12.74 -7.63
N GLU A 176 5.79 13.80 -7.97
CA GLU A 176 6.68 13.83 -9.14
C GLU A 176 7.77 12.76 -9.03
N LYS A 177 8.45 12.68 -7.88
CA LYS A 177 9.51 11.69 -7.65
C LYS A 177 8.99 10.26 -7.77
N LEU A 178 7.82 9.97 -7.20
CA LEU A 178 7.20 8.66 -7.30
C LEU A 178 6.85 8.28 -8.75
N ARG A 179 6.29 9.23 -9.52
CA ARG A 179 6.00 9.03 -10.95
C ARG A 179 7.25 8.77 -11.76
N ASN A 180 8.33 9.54 -11.52
CA ASN A 180 9.59 9.40 -12.24
C ASN A 180 10.27 8.06 -11.95
N ILE A 181 10.33 7.64 -10.67
CA ILE A 181 10.87 6.32 -10.29
C ILE A 181 10.08 5.19 -10.98
N GLY A 182 8.75 5.28 -10.98
CA GLY A 182 7.90 4.29 -11.62
C GLY A 182 8.09 4.23 -13.14
N LEU A 183 8.26 5.38 -13.79
CA LEU A 183 8.57 5.49 -15.21
C LEU A 183 9.94 4.88 -15.55
N GLU A 184 10.98 5.26 -14.82
CA GLU A 184 12.33 4.71 -14.99
C GLU A 184 12.30 3.18 -14.84
N ARG A 185 11.54 2.68 -13.86
CA ARG A 185 11.38 1.24 -13.68
C ARG A 185 10.72 0.58 -14.89
N ARG A 186 9.64 1.16 -15.44
CA ARG A 186 9.01 0.65 -16.68
C ARG A 186 10.00 0.62 -17.86
N ILE A 187 10.77 1.69 -18.07
CA ILE A 187 11.77 1.80 -19.15
C ILE A 187 12.86 0.74 -19.00
N ASN A 188 13.33 0.50 -17.77
CA ASN A 188 14.41 -0.45 -17.51
C ASN A 188 13.95 -1.89 -17.66
N MET A 189 12.70 -2.19 -17.31
CA MET A 189 12.14 -3.53 -17.47
C MET A 189 11.81 -3.78 -18.94
N SER A 190 11.14 -2.86 -19.62
CA SER A 190 10.60 -3.10 -20.96
C SER A 190 11.55 -2.75 -22.11
N ILE A 191 11.30 -3.36 -23.27
CA ILE A 191 11.99 -3.07 -24.53
C ILE A 191 11.34 -1.88 -25.26
N CYS A 192 10.07 -1.61 -24.98
CA CYS A 192 9.32 -0.52 -25.60
C CYS A 192 9.37 0.74 -24.74
N GLN A 193 9.20 1.91 -25.34
CA GLN A 193 9.03 3.14 -24.58
C GLN A 193 7.57 3.23 -24.09
N PRO A 194 7.34 3.31 -22.77
CA PRO A 194 5.98 3.52 -22.25
C PRO A 194 5.49 4.91 -22.68
N ASP A 195 4.28 4.99 -23.22
CA ASP A 195 3.59 6.28 -23.40
C ASP A 195 3.25 6.84 -22.00
N GLU A 196 3.45 8.13 -21.78
CA GLU A 196 3.11 8.76 -20.49
C GLU A 196 1.63 9.20 -20.44
N VAL A 197 0.98 9.32 -21.61
CA VAL A 197 -0.32 9.98 -21.76
C VAL A 197 -1.48 9.00 -21.64
N GLN A 198 -1.25 7.69 -21.81
CA GLN A 198 -2.32 6.69 -21.72
C GLN A 198 -2.39 6.06 -20.31
N THR A 199 -3.56 6.15 -19.67
CA THR A 199 -3.89 5.32 -18.49
C THR A 199 -4.28 3.91 -18.93
N SER A 200 -3.38 3.26 -19.67
CA SER A 200 -3.61 1.94 -20.22
C SER A 200 -2.74 0.92 -19.51
N ALA A 201 -3.36 -0.10 -18.91
CA ALA A 201 -2.64 -1.28 -18.41
C ALA A 201 -1.84 -1.99 -19.53
N LEU A 202 -2.12 -1.68 -20.80
CA LEU A 202 -1.36 -2.17 -21.94
C LEU A 202 0.09 -1.64 -21.97
N GLU A 203 0.40 -0.56 -21.26
CA GLU A 203 1.78 -0.08 -21.12
C GLU A 203 2.67 -1.05 -20.33
N PHE A 204 2.06 -1.99 -19.58
CA PHE A 204 2.77 -3.07 -18.90
C PHE A 204 2.98 -4.31 -19.79
N LEU A 205 2.40 -4.36 -21.00
CA LEU A 205 2.47 -5.52 -21.91
C LEU A 205 3.80 -5.67 -22.64
N CYS A 206 4.73 -4.74 -22.45
CA CYS A 206 5.99 -4.77 -23.15
C CYS A 206 6.89 -5.81 -22.47
N PRO A 207 7.43 -6.80 -23.21
CA PRO A 207 8.22 -7.87 -22.62
C PRO A 207 9.48 -7.32 -21.93
N PRO A 208 9.90 -7.92 -20.81
CA PRO A 208 11.16 -7.63 -20.18
C PRO A 208 12.33 -7.82 -21.13
N ARG A 209 13.35 -6.97 -21.01
CA ARG A 209 14.59 -7.07 -21.81
C ARG A 209 15.25 -8.45 -21.72
N ASP A 210 15.15 -9.10 -20.56
CA ASP A 210 15.83 -10.37 -20.28
C ASP A 210 15.15 -11.61 -20.89
N ILE A 211 13.90 -11.52 -21.36
CA ILE A 211 13.17 -12.66 -21.96
C ILE A 211 13.75 -13.07 -23.32
N LEU A 212 14.49 -12.18 -24.01
CA LEU A 212 15.12 -12.50 -25.30
C LEU A 212 16.40 -13.35 -25.17
N HIS A 213 16.90 -13.58 -23.95
CA HIS A 213 18.16 -14.32 -23.73
C HIS A 213 17.97 -15.74 -23.17
N SER A 214 16.74 -16.17 -22.91
CA SER A 214 16.45 -17.51 -22.39
C SER A 214 15.67 -18.38 -23.39
N GLU A 215 16.16 -18.50 -24.62
CA GLU A 215 15.89 -19.72 -25.40
C GLU A 215 17.01 -20.72 -25.11
N ASP A 216 16.99 -21.32 -23.92
CA ASP A 216 17.43 -22.71 -23.70
C ASP A 216 17.30 -23.15 -22.22
N SER A 217 16.73 -24.36 -22.05
CA SER A 217 16.79 -25.25 -20.87
C SER A 217 15.70 -25.20 -19.78
N PRO A 218 15.47 -26.34 -19.07
CA PRO A 218 14.17 -27.01 -19.07
C PRO A 218 13.42 -26.93 -17.73
N LYS A 219 12.12 -27.25 -17.82
CA LYS A 219 11.12 -27.34 -16.72
C LYS A 219 11.70 -27.90 -15.42
N ALA A 220 11.79 -27.04 -14.41
CA ALA A 220 12.06 -27.44 -13.04
C ALA A 220 10.77 -27.98 -12.39
N LEU A 221 10.89 -29.18 -11.80
CA LEU A 221 9.85 -29.88 -11.05
C LEU A 221 9.53 -29.13 -9.75
N TYR A 222 8.24 -28.88 -9.52
CA TYR A 222 7.71 -28.26 -8.32
C TYR A 222 7.72 -29.24 -7.14
N VAL A 223 8.33 -28.85 -6.02
CA VAL A 223 8.19 -29.48 -4.70
C VAL A 223 7.55 -28.44 -3.77
N PRO A 224 6.40 -28.73 -3.13
CA PRO A 224 5.78 -27.76 -2.23
C PRO A 224 6.52 -27.77 -0.88
N SER A 225 7.12 -26.65 -0.51
CA SER A 225 7.52 -26.36 0.87
C SER A 225 6.32 -25.85 1.65
N ILE A 226 5.88 -26.63 2.63
CA ILE A 226 4.93 -26.22 3.67
C ILE A 226 5.74 -25.43 4.70
N GLU A 227 5.68 -24.10 4.64
CA GLU A 227 6.10 -23.24 5.75
C GLU A 227 5.07 -22.11 5.93
N ASP A 228 4.51 -22.10 7.15
CA ASP A 228 3.58 -21.18 7.81
C ASP A 228 3.16 -19.89 7.06
N ASP A 229 1.88 -19.88 6.65
CA ASP A 229 1.12 -18.67 6.35
C ASP A 229 0.91 -17.86 7.65
N ASP A 230 1.83 -16.94 7.93
CA ASP A 230 1.70 -15.94 9.00
C ASP A 230 0.49 -15.03 8.70
N PRO A 231 -0.48 -14.89 9.62
CA PRO A 231 -1.69 -14.13 9.40
C PRO A 231 -1.42 -12.68 8.99
N ASP A 232 -1.91 -12.38 7.78
CA ASP A 232 -1.67 -11.21 6.94
C ASP A 232 -2.38 -9.96 7.48
N LEU A 233 -1.75 -9.33 8.47
CA LEU A 233 -2.07 -8.00 8.95
C LEU A 233 -1.22 -6.96 8.21
N MET A 234 -1.89 -6.19 7.36
CA MET A 234 -1.33 -5.07 6.62
C MET A 234 -0.55 -4.11 7.50
N GLN A 235 0.75 -4.01 7.26
CA GLN A 235 1.52 -2.77 7.11
C GLN A 235 2.66 -3.12 6.12
N GLY A 236 3.04 -2.17 5.25
CA GLY A 236 3.96 -2.35 4.10
C GLY A 236 5.21 -3.20 4.33
#